data_AF-A0A7Y2JR79-F1
#
_entry.id   AF-A0A7Y2JR79-F1
#
_cell.length_a   1.000
_cell.length_b   1.000
_cell.length_c   1.000
_cell.angle_alpha   90.00
_cell.angle_beta   90.00
_cell.angle_gamma   90.00
#
_symmetry.space_group_name_H-M   'P 1'
#
loop_
_entity.id
_entity.type
_entity.pdbx_description
1 polymer ?
#
loop_
_entity_poly.entity_id
_entity_poly.type
_entity_poly.pdbx_seq_one_letter_code
_entity_poly.pdbx_strand_id
1 'polypeptide(L)'
;MPWIPLYADAEDLAEVVRWLSKDEEIAFIVSAGPKRWIARETLEGVHFNRLALWHVPSGPLPLVAGRAWQHERSIEDPMRGWRERATGLDPTVPYFGAGHPGIIWLNAETVGPDGEEIGISGFEWIGNRYRPEGLGAHPMTERWWRKLRERIRSTAVQVPRLGPLDGPDPEIWALPSALARLRSGAIRAISP
;
A
#
# COMPACT_ATOMS: atom_id res chain seq x y z
N MET A 1 3.47 7.68 10.60
CA MET A 1 3.27 7.55 9.13
C MET A 1 1.79 7.44 8.88
N PRO A 2 1.21 8.17 7.92
CA PRO A 2 -0.17 7.96 7.50
C PRO A 2 -0.46 6.48 7.22
N TRP A 3 -1.49 5.94 7.88
CA TRP A 3 -1.97 4.57 7.69
C TRP A 3 -3.49 4.59 7.51
N ILE A 4 -4.01 3.66 6.71
CA ILE A 4 -5.45 3.39 6.55
C ILE A 4 -5.64 1.89 6.81
N PRO A 5 -5.96 1.48 8.04
CA PRO A 5 -6.19 0.07 8.38
C PRO A 5 -7.51 -0.42 7.80
N LEU A 6 -7.49 -1.64 7.26
CA LEU A 6 -8.61 -2.26 6.59
C LEU A 6 -8.81 -3.69 7.10
N TYR A 7 -10.05 -4.08 7.39
CA TYR A 7 -10.45 -5.48 7.26
C TYR A 7 -10.88 -5.69 5.82
N ALA A 8 -10.15 -6.55 5.11
CA ALA A 8 -10.37 -6.83 3.70
C ALA A 8 -10.06 -8.30 3.46
N ASP A 9 -10.96 -9.01 2.76
CA ASP A 9 -10.66 -10.34 2.25
C ASP A 9 -10.19 -10.28 0.79
N ALA A 10 -10.02 -11.45 0.16
CA ALA A 10 -9.56 -11.52 -1.22
C ALA A 10 -10.51 -10.85 -2.22
N GLU A 11 -11.83 -10.86 -1.96
CA GLU A 11 -12.82 -10.21 -2.83
C GLU A 11 -12.72 -8.69 -2.72
N ASP A 12 -12.66 -8.18 -1.49
CA ASP A 12 -12.44 -6.75 -1.23
C ASP A 12 -11.14 -6.26 -1.87
N LEU A 13 -10.04 -6.99 -1.69
CA LEU A 13 -8.74 -6.63 -2.26
C LEU A 13 -8.74 -6.68 -3.80
N ALA A 14 -9.46 -7.63 -4.41
CA ALA A 14 -9.59 -7.67 -5.86
C ALA A 14 -10.32 -6.44 -6.41
N GLU A 15 -11.36 -5.96 -5.73
CA GLU A 15 -12.00 -4.68 -6.07
C GLU A 15 -11.06 -3.51 -5.80
N VAL A 16 -10.27 -3.57 -4.71
CA VAL A 16 -9.24 -2.57 -4.38
C VAL A 16 -8.08 -2.57 -5.39
N VAL A 17 -7.85 -3.63 -6.16
CA VAL A 17 -6.88 -3.59 -7.26
C VAL A 17 -7.54 -3.08 -8.52
N ARG A 18 -8.78 -3.50 -8.79
CA ARG A 18 -9.54 -3.10 -9.98
C ARG A 18 -9.74 -1.60 -10.07
N TRP A 19 -10.09 -0.96 -8.96
CA TRP A 19 -10.32 0.48 -8.92
C TRP A 19 -9.03 1.33 -8.98
N LEU A 20 -7.87 0.80 -8.53
CA LEU A 20 -6.54 1.42 -8.60
C LEU A 20 -5.98 1.27 -10.02
N SER A 21 -6.26 0.14 -10.67
CA SER A 21 -5.93 -0.11 -12.08
C SER A 21 -6.68 0.81 -13.06
N LYS A 22 -7.67 1.57 -12.59
CA LYS A 22 -8.40 2.59 -13.35
C LYS A 22 -7.93 4.02 -13.01
N ASP A 23 -7.02 4.16 -12.06
CA ASP A 23 -6.52 5.45 -11.60
C ASP A 23 -5.23 5.80 -12.34
N GLU A 24 -5.30 6.76 -13.25
CA GLU A 24 -4.15 7.22 -14.05
C GLU A 24 -3.05 7.87 -13.20
N GLU A 25 -3.33 8.24 -11.94
CA GLU A 25 -2.32 8.78 -11.02
C GLU A 25 -1.49 7.67 -10.35
N ILE A 26 -1.80 6.38 -10.57
CA ILE A 26 -1.17 5.25 -9.89
C ILE A 26 -0.65 4.18 -10.86
N ALA A 27 0.51 3.63 -10.51
CA ALA A 27 1.04 2.43 -11.12
C ALA A 27 1.49 1.41 -10.04
N PHE A 28 1.31 0.14 -10.33
CA PHE A 28 1.80 -0.97 -9.53
C PHE A 28 3.26 -1.26 -9.88
N ILE A 29 4.11 -1.36 -8.87
CA ILE A 29 5.49 -1.81 -9.05
C ILE A 29 5.54 -3.31 -8.83
N VAL A 30 5.87 -4.05 -9.89
CA VAL A 30 5.89 -5.51 -9.91
C VAL A 30 7.27 -6.03 -10.25
N SER A 31 7.56 -7.28 -9.85
CA SER A 31 8.82 -7.93 -10.18
C SER A 31 8.89 -8.23 -11.68
N ALA A 32 10.02 -7.87 -12.30
CA ALA A 32 10.41 -8.24 -13.65
C ALA A 32 11.57 -9.26 -13.65
N GLY A 33 11.68 -10.03 -12.56
CA GLY A 33 12.74 -11.01 -12.31
C GLY A 33 13.67 -10.60 -11.16
N PRO A 34 14.74 -11.37 -10.91
CA PRO A 34 15.62 -11.14 -9.77
C PRO A 34 16.20 -9.72 -9.74
N LYS A 35 15.87 -8.97 -8.69
CA LYS A 35 16.30 -7.58 -8.48
C LYS A 35 15.87 -6.63 -9.60
N ARG A 36 14.85 -6.99 -10.36
CA ARG A 36 14.31 -6.19 -11.47
C ARG A 36 12.87 -5.85 -11.18
N TRP A 37 12.51 -4.61 -11.43
CA TRP A 37 11.21 -4.07 -11.11
C TRP A 37 10.71 -3.25 -12.28
N ILE A 38 9.39 -3.16 -12.41
CA ILE A 38 8.76 -2.37 -13.46
C ILE A 38 7.42 -1.85 -12.97
N ALA A 39 7.09 -0.61 -13.32
CA ALA A 39 5.78 -0.05 -13.08
C ALA A 39 4.80 -0.50 -14.17
N ARG A 40 3.55 -0.75 -13.77
CA ARG A 40 2.43 -1.16 -14.62
C ARG A 40 1.17 -0.44 -14.17
N GLU A 41 0.39 0.08 -15.11
CA GLU A 41 -0.88 0.77 -14.82
C GLU A 41 -1.93 -0.21 -14.27
N THR A 42 -1.91 -1.45 -14.77
CA THR A 42 -2.83 -2.50 -14.37
C THR A 42 -2.09 -3.67 -13.75
N LEU A 43 -2.74 -4.33 -12.79
CA LEU A 43 -2.26 -5.60 -12.23
C LEU A 43 -3.22 -6.71 -12.64
N GLU A 44 -2.69 -7.73 -13.31
CA GLU A 44 -3.43 -8.96 -13.61
C GLU A 44 -3.24 -9.98 -12.48
N GLY A 45 -4.33 -10.62 -12.07
CA GLY A 45 -4.31 -11.65 -11.03
C GLY A 45 -4.26 -11.12 -9.59
N VAL A 46 -4.15 -12.05 -8.65
CA VAL A 46 -4.24 -11.84 -7.21
C VAL A 46 -2.99 -12.44 -6.57
N HIS A 47 -1.97 -11.62 -6.35
CA HIS A 47 -0.77 -12.00 -5.59
C HIS A 47 -0.55 -10.95 -4.50
N PHE A 48 -1.15 -11.19 -3.34
CA PHE A 48 -1.35 -10.18 -2.31
C PHE A 48 -0.59 -10.55 -1.04
N ASN A 49 0.63 -10.04 -0.90
CA ASN A 49 1.26 -9.94 0.42
C ASN A 49 1.54 -8.47 0.70
N ARG A 50 2.35 -7.83 -0.16
CA ARG A 50 2.69 -6.41 -0.06
C ARG A 50 2.93 -5.82 -1.44
N LEU A 51 2.14 -4.83 -1.81
CA LEU A 51 2.22 -4.15 -3.11
C LEU A 51 2.80 -2.74 -2.95
N ALA A 52 3.79 -2.42 -3.77
CA ALA A 52 4.28 -1.06 -3.93
C ALA A 52 3.48 -0.35 -5.02
N LEU A 53 2.93 0.82 -4.68
CA LEU A 53 2.24 1.72 -5.59
C LEU A 53 3.11 2.96 -5.80
N TRP A 54 3.31 3.33 -7.04
CA TRP A 54 3.92 4.59 -7.43
C TRP A 54 2.83 5.59 -7.78
N HIS A 55 2.81 6.73 -7.09
CA HIS A 55 2.02 7.87 -7.52
C HIS A 55 2.72 8.58 -8.66
N VAL A 56 2.30 8.32 -9.90
CA VAL A 56 2.98 8.77 -11.13
C VAL A 56 3.28 10.28 -11.12
N PRO A 57 2.35 11.17 -10.70
CA PRO A 57 2.63 12.61 -10.65
C PRO A 57 3.64 13.04 -9.58
N SER A 58 4.13 12.14 -8.72
CA SER A 58 5.23 12.46 -7.79
C SER A 58 6.58 12.57 -8.51
N GLY A 59 6.67 12.11 -9.76
CA GLY A 59 7.89 12.11 -10.55
C GLY A 59 8.81 10.92 -10.26
N PRO A 60 10.10 11.03 -10.61
CA PRO A 60 11.08 9.95 -10.51
C PRO A 60 11.19 9.33 -9.12
N LEU A 61 11.58 8.05 -9.08
CA LEU A 61 11.80 7.31 -7.84
C LEU A 61 13.29 7.22 -7.49
N PRO A 62 13.68 7.10 -6.21
CA PRO A 62 15.08 6.97 -5.85
C PRO A 62 15.62 5.59 -6.24
N LEU A 63 16.82 5.56 -6.84
CA LEU A 63 17.63 4.36 -7.02
C LEU A 63 18.72 4.33 -5.94
N VAL A 64 18.41 3.65 -4.83
CA VAL A 64 19.29 3.57 -3.66
C VAL A 64 20.64 2.96 -4.04
N ALA A 65 21.72 3.60 -3.63
CA ALA A 65 23.08 3.14 -3.84
C ALA A 65 23.31 1.76 -3.18
N GLY A 66 23.98 0.84 -3.89
CA GLY A 66 24.32 -0.48 -3.34
C GLY A 66 25.55 -0.47 -2.44
N ARG A 67 26.33 0.61 -2.49
CA ARG A 67 27.57 0.80 -1.71
C ARG A 67 27.72 2.28 -1.37
N ALA A 68 28.34 2.59 -0.23
CA ALA A 68 28.48 3.95 0.30
C ALA A 68 29.16 4.96 -0.66
N TRP A 69 29.99 4.50 -1.59
CA TRP A 69 30.70 5.34 -2.55
C TRP A 69 29.95 5.55 -3.87
N GLN A 70 28.80 4.88 -4.06
CA GLN A 70 27.96 5.11 -5.24
C GLN A 70 27.05 6.31 -4.99
N HIS A 71 27.02 7.24 -5.94
CA HIS A 71 26.06 8.33 -5.91
C HIS A 71 24.63 7.82 -6.04
N GLU A 72 23.73 8.47 -5.30
CA GLU A 72 22.29 8.32 -5.50
C GLU A 72 21.93 8.68 -6.94
N ARG A 73 21.00 7.91 -7.50
CA ARG A 73 20.44 8.17 -8.83
C ARG A 73 18.93 8.13 -8.73
N SER A 74 18.28 8.57 -9.78
CA SER A 74 16.83 8.47 -9.92
C SER A 74 16.48 7.42 -10.99
N ILE A 75 15.33 6.79 -10.79
CA ILE A 75 14.60 6.00 -11.76
C ILE A 75 13.68 6.99 -12.47
N GLU A 76 14.16 7.55 -13.58
CA GLU A 76 13.44 8.60 -14.33
C GLU A 76 12.10 8.11 -14.89
N ASP A 77 12.08 6.86 -15.36
CA ASP A 77 10.90 6.23 -15.95
C ASP A 77 10.72 4.81 -15.40
N PRO A 78 9.99 4.65 -14.28
CA PRO A 78 9.68 3.35 -13.70
C PRO A 78 8.93 2.39 -14.65
N MET A 79 8.21 2.88 -15.66
CA MET A 79 7.46 2.04 -16.61
C MET A 79 8.38 1.27 -17.57
N ARG A 80 9.59 1.78 -17.83
CA ARG A 80 10.64 1.08 -18.59
C ARG A 80 11.36 0.01 -17.77
N GLY A 81 11.11 0.00 -16.47
CA GLY A 81 11.73 -0.91 -15.51
C GLY A 81 13.16 -0.52 -15.16
N TRP A 82 13.64 -1.09 -14.06
CA TRP A 82 14.97 -0.86 -13.55
C TRP A 82 15.50 -2.10 -12.83
N ARG A 83 16.79 -2.05 -12.48
CA ARG A 83 17.44 -3.04 -11.62
C ARG A 83 17.84 -2.36 -10.32
N GLU A 84 17.42 -2.91 -9.18
CA GLU A 84 17.85 -2.42 -7.88
C GLU A 84 19.35 -2.62 -7.68
N ARG A 85 19.98 -1.73 -6.92
CA ARG A 85 21.40 -1.81 -6.56
C ARG A 85 21.62 -2.25 -5.12
N ALA A 86 20.65 -1.96 -4.26
CA ALA A 86 20.53 -2.44 -2.89
C ALA A 86 19.24 -3.23 -2.76
N THR A 87 19.25 -4.25 -1.90
CA THR A 87 18.08 -5.06 -1.56
C THR A 87 17.76 -4.80 -0.09
N GLY A 88 16.47 -4.59 0.21
CA GLY A 88 16.01 -4.43 1.59
C GLY A 88 16.04 -5.76 2.37
N LEU A 89 15.45 -5.74 3.56
CA LEU A 89 15.29 -6.95 4.38
C LEU A 89 14.37 -7.98 3.71
N ASP A 90 13.33 -7.49 3.03
CA ASP A 90 12.43 -8.30 2.24
C ASP A 90 12.81 -8.20 0.74
N PRO A 91 13.36 -9.26 0.14
CA PRO A 91 13.74 -9.26 -1.27
C PRO A 91 12.55 -9.40 -2.23
N THR A 92 11.33 -9.62 -1.72
CA THR A 92 10.11 -9.79 -2.52
C THR A 92 9.46 -8.47 -2.92
N VAL A 93 9.94 -7.36 -2.38
CA VAL A 93 9.47 -5.99 -2.67
C VAL A 93 10.61 -5.06 -3.10
N PRO A 94 10.33 -4.03 -3.91
CA PRO A 94 11.35 -3.06 -4.32
C PRO A 94 11.87 -2.24 -3.12
N TYR A 95 13.17 -1.94 -3.12
CA TYR A 95 13.80 -1.16 -2.04
C TYR A 95 13.99 0.31 -2.42
N PHE A 96 13.41 1.20 -1.60
CA PHE A 96 13.48 2.66 -1.74
C PHE A 96 14.08 3.36 -0.51
N GLY A 97 14.95 2.67 0.23
CA GLY A 97 15.66 3.27 1.36
C GLY A 97 14.77 3.39 2.60
N ALA A 98 14.82 4.54 3.28
CA ALA A 98 13.95 4.84 4.42
C ALA A 98 12.48 5.13 4.03
N GLY A 99 12.18 5.10 2.73
CA GLY A 99 10.88 5.40 2.14
C GLY A 99 10.94 6.63 1.24
N HIS A 100 9.98 6.75 0.32
CA HIS A 100 9.88 7.87 -0.61
C HIS A 100 8.43 8.37 -0.64
N PRO A 101 8.17 9.69 -0.61
CA PRO A 101 6.81 10.22 -0.63
C PRO A 101 6.01 9.81 -1.86
N GLY A 102 6.65 9.46 -2.98
CA GLY A 102 5.98 8.93 -4.17
C GLY A 102 5.54 7.47 -4.07
N ILE A 103 5.89 6.76 -3.00
CA ILE A 103 5.59 5.34 -2.80
C ILE A 103 4.53 5.19 -1.72
N ILE A 104 3.46 4.49 -2.07
CA ILE A 104 2.40 4.04 -1.17
C ILE A 104 2.44 2.52 -1.12
N TRP A 105 2.33 1.92 0.06
CA TRP A 105 2.27 0.48 0.21
C TRP A 105 0.83 0.04 0.46
N LEU A 106 0.40 -1.04 -0.19
CA LEU A 106 -0.78 -1.80 0.19
C LEU A 106 -0.30 -3.12 0.79
N ASN A 107 -0.39 -3.24 2.11
CA ASN A 107 -0.20 -4.49 2.83
C ASN A 107 -1.52 -5.25 2.78
N ALA A 108 -1.49 -6.45 2.22
CA ALA A 108 -2.67 -7.18 1.78
C ALA A 108 -2.80 -8.49 2.57
N GLU A 109 -3.01 -8.35 3.87
CA GLU A 109 -3.14 -9.44 4.83
C GLU A 109 -4.61 -9.86 4.92
N THR A 110 -4.97 -10.90 4.17
CA THR A 110 -6.36 -11.42 4.15
C THR A 110 -6.69 -12.35 5.31
N VAL A 111 -5.65 -12.83 6.01
CA VAL A 111 -5.75 -13.81 7.10
C VAL A 111 -4.90 -13.30 8.26
N GLY A 112 -5.43 -13.38 9.47
CA GLY A 112 -4.71 -12.98 10.68
C GLY A 112 -3.60 -13.96 11.08
N PRO A 113 -2.81 -13.64 12.12
CA PRO A 113 -1.67 -14.43 12.56
C PRO A 113 -1.99 -15.90 12.87
N ASP A 114 -3.20 -16.16 13.39
CA ASP A 114 -3.64 -17.51 13.78
C ASP A 114 -4.33 -18.30 12.64
N GLY A 115 -4.45 -17.73 11.45
CA GLY A 115 -4.99 -18.44 10.27
C GLY A 115 -6.52 -18.46 10.17
N GLU A 116 -7.25 -18.17 11.25
CA GLU A 116 -8.72 -18.26 11.31
C GLU A 116 -9.42 -16.89 11.25
N GLU A 117 -8.66 -15.82 11.44
CA GLU A 117 -9.17 -14.45 11.53
C GLU A 117 -9.12 -13.74 10.17
N ILE A 118 -9.97 -12.73 9.99
CA ILE A 118 -9.77 -11.72 8.94
C ILE A 118 -8.60 -10.83 9.35
N GLY A 119 -7.53 -10.85 8.55
CA GLY A 119 -6.32 -10.07 8.79
C GLY A 119 -6.52 -8.55 8.65
N ILE A 120 -5.55 -7.77 9.13
CA ILE A 120 -5.56 -6.31 9.00
C ILE A 120 -4.68 -5.91 7.82
N SER A 121 -5.31 -5.72 6.67
CA SER A 121 -4.69 -5.05 5.54
C SER A 121 -4.53 -3.54 5.80
N GLY A 122 -3.79 -2.84 4.95
CA GLY A 122 -3.81 -1.39 5.00
C GLY A 122 -2.94 -0.67 3.99
N PHE A 123 -3.29 0.58 3.76
CA PHE A 123 -2.43 1.49 3.00
C PHE A 123 -1.47 2.21 3.93
N GLU A 124 -0.17 2.16 3.64
CA GLU A 124 0.87 2.88 4.36
C GLU A 124 1.53 3.90 3.44
N TRP A 125 1.75 5.09 3.99
CA TRP A 125 2.45 6.14 3.28
C TRP A 125 3.39 6.88 4.23
N ILE A 126 4.60 7.20 3.78
CA ILE A 126 5.57 7.92 4.62
C ILE A 126 5.13 9.36 4.89
N GLY A 127 4.28 9.92 4.02
CA GLY A 127 3.76 11.28 4.14
C GLY A 127 4.86 12.34 4.04
N ASN A 128 4.61 13.49 4.68
CA ASN A 128 5.54 14.63 4.75
C ASN A 128 6.61 14.48 5.84
N ARG A 129 6.99 13.24 6.20
CA ARG A 129 7.96 12.99 7.27
C ARG A 129 9.28 13.76 7.08
N TYR A 130 9.73 13.87 5.82
CA TYR A 130 11.00 14.52 5.46
C TYR A 130 10.83 15.92 4.85
N ARG A 131 9.70 16.58 5.11
CA ARG A 131 9.47 17.96 4.66
C ARG A 131 10.51 18.95 5.21
N PRO A 132 10.96 18.88 6.48
CA PRO A 132 12.01 19.76 6.99
C PRO A 132 13.34 19.66 6.23
N GLU A 133 13.65 18.49 5.68
CA GLU A 133 14.85 18.20 4.88
C GLU A 133 14.67 18.54 3.39
N GLY A 134 13.55 19.17 3.01
CA GLY A 134 13.23 19.52 1.62
C GLY A 134 12.71 18.35 0.77
N LEU A 135 12.54 17.17 1.37
CA LEU A 135 12.05 15.94 0.72
C LEU A 135 10.56 15.71 1.03
N GLY A 136 9.79 16.80 0.99
CA GLY A 136 8.33 16.76 1.17
C GLY A 136 7.63 16.01 0.04
N ALA A 137 6.43 15.53 0.33
CA ALA A 137 5.56 14.97 -0.69
C ALA A 137 5.20 16.02 -1.75
N HIS A 138 5.07 15.59 -3.00
CA HIS A 138 4.47 16.43 -4.02
C HIS A 138 3.01 16.74 -3.62
N PRO A 139 2.51 17.98 -3.80
CA PRO A 139 1.14 18.34 -3.39
C PRO A 139 0.05 17.48 -4.05
N MET A 140 0.31 16.95 -5.25
CA MET A 140 -0.61 15.99 -5.88
C MET A 140 -0.70 14.68 -5.10
N THR A 141 0.41 14.19 -4.55
CA THR A 141 0.41 12.96 -3.74
C THR A 141 -0.44 13.12 -2.48
N GLU A 142 -0.33 14.26 -1.79
CA GLU A 142 -1.20 14.58 -0.64
C GLU A 142 -2.68 14.60 -1.02
N ARG A 143 -3.00 15.21 -2.17
CA ARG A 143 -4.38 15.24 -2.68
C ARG A 143 -4.88 13.85 -3.01
N TRP A 144 -4.07 13.05 -3.70
CA TRP A 144 -4.41 11.67 -4.05
C TRP A 144 -4.63 10.82 -2.79
N TRP A 145 -3.74 10.91 -1.80
CA TRP A 145 -3.89 10.22 -0.53
C TRP A 145 -5.19 10.57 0.20
N ARG A 146 -5.59 11.86 0.18
CA ARG A 146 -6.88 12.28 0.74
C ARG A 146 -8.05 11.70 -0.05
N LYS A 147 -8.01 11.70 -1.39
CA LYS A 147 -9.05 11.08 -2.23
C LYS A 147 -9.18 9.58 -1.91
N LEU A 148 -8.06 8.86 -1.74
CA LEU A 148 -8.05 7.45 -1.35
C LEU A 148 -8.78 7.24 -0.02
N ARG A 149 -8.47 8.05 0.99
CA ARG A 149 -9.15 8.02 2.30
C ARG A 149 -10.65 8.28 2.19
N GLU A 150 -11.04 9.30 1.44
CA GLU A 150 -12.45 9.63 1.19
C GLU A 150 -13.18 8.48 0.49
N ARG A 151 -12.51 7.85 -0.47
CA ARG A 151 -13.05 6.70 -1.20
C ARG A 151 -13.27 5.50 -0.27
N ILE A 152 -12.28 5.11 0.53
CA ILE A 152 -12.41 4.05 1.54
C ILE A 152 -13.56 4.37 2.50
N ARG A 153 -13.63 5.60 3.01
CA ARG A 153 -14.71 6.06 3.89
C ARG A 153 -16.10 5.95 3.25
N SER A 154 -16.20 6.13 1.94
CA SER A 154 -17.48 6.04 1.22
C SER A 154 -17.95 4.60 0.97
N THR A 155 -17.03 3.63 0.99
CA THR A 155 -17.32 2.22 0.67
C THR A 155 -17.25 1.28 1.87
N ALA A 156 -16.61 1.69 2.96
CA ALA A 156 -16.36 0.88 4.14
C ALA A 156 -17.11 1.39 5.37
N VAL A 157 -17.26 0.53 6.37
CA VAL A 157 -17.76 0.89 7.70
C VAL A 157 -16.61 0.81 8.69
N GLN A 158 -16.42 1.85 9.49
CA GLN A 158 -15.40 1.82 10.53
C GLN A 158 -15.92 1.00 11.72
N VAL A 159 -15.13 0.03 12.18
CA VAL A 159 -15.47 -0.89 13.28
C VAL A 159 -14.34 -0.88 14.32
N PRO A 160 -14.62 -1.17 15.60
CA PRO A 160 -13.58 -1.32 16.60
C PRO A 160 -12.78 -2.61 16.37
N ARG A 161 -11.62 -2.73 17.01
CA ARG A 161 -10.80 -3.97 17.01
C ARG A 161 -11.37 -5.05 17.93
N LEU A 162 -12.04 -4.65 19.00
CA LEU A 162 -12.54 -5.52 20.07
C LEU A 162 -14.00 -5.17 20.44
N GLY A 163 -14.74 -6.16 20.96
CA GLY A 163 -16.16 -6.00 21.33
C GLY A 163 -17.17 -6.11 20.16
N PRO A 164 -18.36 -5.50 20.28
CA PRO A 164 -19.36 -5.47 19.19
C PRO A 164 -18.90 -4.69 17.95
N LEU A 165 -19.51 -4.92 16.78
CA LEU A 165 -19.16 -4.19 15.54
C LEU A 165 -19.60 -2.73 15.54
N ASP A 166 -20.66 -2.42 16.29
CA ASP A 166 -21.22 -1.09 16.54
C ASP A 166 -20.76 -0.51 17.90
N GLY A 167 -19.73 -1.11 18.49
CA GLY A 167 -19.14 -0.67 19.74
C GLY A 167 -18.47 0.71 19.63
N PRO A 168 -18.10 1.30 20.79
CA PRO A 168 -17.36 2.56 20.82
C PRO A 168 -15.99 2.41 20.16
N ASP A 169 -15.38 3.56 19.83
CA ASP A 169 -14.01 3.67 19.31
C ASP A 169 -13.75 2.92 17.99
N PRO A 170 -14.55 3.18 16.93
CA PRO A 170 -14.29 2.58 15.62
C PRO A 170 -12.95 3.06 15.06
N GLU A 171 -12.11 2.12 14.63
CA GLU A 171 -10.73 2.40 14.23
C GLU A 171 -10.42 1.88 12.82
N ILE A 172 -10.83 0.64 12.52
CA ILE A 172 -10.46 -0.08 11.29
C ILE A 172 -11.63 -0.04 10.29
N TRP A 173 -11.33 0.20 9.02
CA TRP A 173 -12.35 0.19 7.97
C TRP A 173 -12.62 -1.24 7.50
N ALA A 174 -13.81 -1.77 7.76
CA ALA A 174 -14.24 -3.04 7.18
C ALA A 174 -14.85 -2.80 5.80
N LEU A 175 -14.22 -3.35 4.76
CA LEU A 175 -14.72 -3.35 3.40
C LEU A 175 -15.94 -4.29 3.25
N PRO A 176 -16.77 -4.13 2.20
CA PRO A 176 -18.08 -4.77 2.15
C PRO A 176 -18.11 -6.28 2.36
N SER A 177 -17.19 -7.04 1.73
CA SER A 177 -17.16 -8.50 1.87
C SER A 177 -16.70 -8.92 3.26
N ALA A 178 -15.58 -8.37 3.73
CA ALA A 178 -15.08 -8.59 5.08
C ALA A 178 -16.13 -8.21 6.14
N LEU A 179 -16.82 -7.09 5.99
CA LEU A 179 -17.89 -6.65 6.89
C LEU A 179 -19.05 -7.67 6.92
N ALA A 180 -19.43 -8.23 5.78
CA ALA A 180 -20.45 -9.28 5.72
C ALA A 180 -19.99 -10.54 6.48
N ARG A 181 -18.72 -10.93 6.34
CA ARG A 181 -18.14 -12.05 7.10
C ARG A 181 -18.09 -11.77 8.60
N LEU A 182 -17.68 -10.57 9.01
CA LEU A 182 -17.68 -10.15 10.42
C LEU A 182 -19.09 -10.19 11.02
N ARG A 183 -20.10 -9.69 10.30
CA ARG A 183 -21.51 -9.77 10.70
C ARG A 183 -22.01 -11.21 10.84
N SER A 184 -21.41 -12.13 10.09
CA SER A 184 -21.73 -13.57 10.15
C SER A 184 -20.96 -14.32 11.25
N GLY A 185 -20.16 -13.61 12.06
CA GLY A 185 -19.43 -14.18 13.19
C GLY A 185 -17.98 -14.55 12.91
N ALA A 186 -17.39 -14.12 11.79
CA ALA A 186 -15.96 -14.29 11.56
C ALA A 186 -15.13 -13.54 12.61
N ILE A 187 -14.02 -14.15 13.04
CA ILE A 187 -13.08 -13.53 13.97
C ILE A 187 -12.29 -12.45 13.22
N ARG A 188 -12.01 -11.34 13.90
CA ARG A 188 -11.19 -10.25 13.38
C ARG A 188 -9.84 -10.21 14.09
N ALA A 189 -8.77 -10.05 13.33
CA ALA A 189 -7.45 -9.88 13.90
C ALA A 189 -7.36 -8.59 14.73
N ILE A 190 -6.62 -8.64 15.83
CA ILE A 190 -6.41 -7.49 16.72
C ILE A 190 -5.14 -6.70 16.37
N SER A 191 -4.23 -7.34 15.65
CA SER A 191 -2.99 -6.78 15.10
C SER A 191 -2.79 -7.26 13.66
N PRO A 192 -2.11 -6.47 12.81
CA PRO A 192 -1.47 -7.00 11.61
C PRO A 192 -0.53 -8.15 11.99
#